data_AF-A0AAD1HVH5-F1
#
_entry.id   AF-A0AAD1HVH5-F1
#
_cell.length_a   1.000
_cell.length_b   1.000
_cell.length_c   1.000
_cell.angle_alpha   90.00
_cell.angle_beta   90.00
_cell.angle_gamma   90.00
#
_symmetry.space_group_name_H-M   'P 1'
#
loop_
_entity.id
_entity.type
_entity.pdbx_description
1 polymer ?
#
loop_
_entity_poly.entity_id
_entity_poly.type
_entity_poly.pdbx_seq_one_letter_code
_entity_poly.pdbx_strand_id
1 'polypeptide(L)'
;MTTGAGGSPGARVGRRRSTTGDHITDVALDLFANYGFGSVSVDDVAAASGIARRTLFRYYPSKNAIPWGDFDAHLQHFRDLFDRVADTEPISPALRSALLAFNTFDPSETERHRQRMRVILQTAELQAYSMTMYAGWRGVVADFVAARTGGKPGDLVPQSVAWLMLGVALSAYEYWLADEAVSLPQAIGDAFDVVAHGLDDLDGR
;
A
#
# COMPACT_ATOMS: atom_id res chain seq x y z
N MET A 1 9.98 -38.30 19.71
CA MET A 1 11.08 -37.98 18.77
C MET A 1 10.49 -38.07 17.37
N THR A 2 10.48 -37.10 16.46
CA THR A 2 10.85 -35.68 16.45
C THR A 2 10.09 -35.07 15.25
N THR A 3 9.63 -33.84 15.44
CA THR A 3 9.01 -32.91 14.48
C THR A 3 9.88 -32.57 13.27
N GLY A 4 9.28 -32.13 12.17
CA GLY A 4 10.00 -31.54 11.04
C GLY A 4 9.09 -30.81 10.04
N ALA A 5 8.36 -29.79 10.50
CA ALA A 5 7.72 -28.80 9.63
C ALA A 5 8.80 -27.87 9.05
N GLY A 6 8.90 -27.81 7.73
CA GLY A 6 9.78 -26.88 7.00
C GLY A 6 8.95 -25.92 6.17
N GLY A 7 8.32 -24.94 6.83
CA GLY A 7 7.73 -23.79 6.14
C GLY A 7 8.84 -22.88 5.64
N SER A 8 8.97 -22.78 4.31
CA SER A 8 9.90 -21.84 3.67
C SER A 8 9.51 -20.39 4.05
N PRO A 9 10.45 -19.56 4.53
CA PRO A 9 10.17 -18.17 4.88
C PRO A 9 9.77 -17.40 3.62
N GLY A 10 8.60 -16.75 3.66
CA GLY A 10 8.09 -15.88 2.61
C GLY A 10 9.13 -14.83 2.23
N ALA A 11 9.30 -14.63 0.92
CA ALA A 11 10.27 -13.72 0.35
C ALA A 11 10.06 -12.30 0.88
N ARG A 12 10.98 -11.87 1.74
CA ARG A 12 11.14 -10.49 2.19
C ARG A 12 11.29 -9.59 0.97
N VAL A 13 10.71 -8.39 1.01
CA VAL A 13 10.98 -7.33 0.03
C VAL A 13 12.47 -6.99 0.13
N GLY A 14 13.30 -7.70 -0.64
CA GLY A 14 14.73 -7.47 -0.67
C GLY A 14 14.99 -6.07 -1.23
N ARG A 15 15.59 -5.21 -0.42
CA ARG A 15 16.04 -3.84 -0.73
C ARG A 15 16.25 -3.63 -2.24
N ARG A 16 15.30 -2.95 -2.89
CA ARG A 16 15.54 -2.39 -4.24
C ARG A 16 16.70 -1.41 -4.13
N ARG A 17 17.61 -1.39 -5.12
CA ARG A 17 18.65 -0.35 -5.19
C ARG A 17 17.96 1.01 -5.18
N SER A 18 18.30 1.85 -4.19
CA SER A 18 17.78 3.22 -4.08
C SER A 18 17.87 3.92 -5.43
N THR A 19 16.72 4.23 -6.02
CA THR A 19 16.67 4.99 -7.26
C THR A 19 16.79 6.49 -6.94
N THR A 20 17.06 7.31 -7.96
CA THR A 20 16.97 8.77 -7.81
C THR A 20 15.56 9.21 -7.40
N GLY A 21 14.51 8.49 -7.82
CA GLY A 21 13.14 8.77 -7.43
C GLY A 21 12.90 8.54 -5.94
N ASP A 22 13.38 7.41 -5.41
CA ASP A 22 13.29 7.12 -3.97
C ASP A 22 13.96 8.25 -3.19
N HIS A 23 15.20 8.60 -3.50
CA HIS A 23 15.89 9.71 -2.82
C HIS A 23 15.11 11.04 -2.83
N ILE A 24 14.47 11.41 -3.95
CA ILE A 24 13.62 12.61 -4.02
C ILE A 24 12.42 12.48 -3.07
N THR A 25 11.79 11.31 -3.03
CA THR A 25 10.66 11.04 -2.13
C THR A 25 11.07 11.20 -0.68
N ASP A 26 12.25 10.70 -0.31
CA ASP A 26 12.80 10.75 1.05
C ASP A 26 12.96 12.20 1.51
N VAL A 27 13.68 12.98 0.71
CA VAL A 27 13.93 14.40 1.00
C VAL A 27 12.62 15.17 1.06
N ALA A 28 11.68 14.91 0.17
CA ALA A 28 10.39 15.57 0.17
C ALA A 28 9.57 15.25 1.43
N LEU A 29 9.54 13.97 1.86
CA LEU A 29 8.84 13.56 3.07
C LEU A 29 9.43 14.19 4.34
N ASP A 30 10.75 14.36 4.39
CA ASP A 30 11.42 15.07 5.48
C ASP A 30 11.05 16.56 5.50
N LEU A 31 11.02 17.21 4.34
CA LEU A 31 10.58 18.61 4.24
C LEU A 31 9.11 18.75 4.65
N PHE A 32 8.23 17.87 4.14
CA PHE A 32 6.80 17.92 4.45
C PHE A 32 6.52 17.67 5.93
N ALA A 33 7.26 16.76 6.57
CA ALA A 33 7.12 16.48 7.99
C ALA A 33 7.59 17.65 8.87
N ASN A 34 8.70 18.32 8.49
CA ASN A 34 9.29 19.39 9.30
C ASN A 34 8.62 20.76 9.10
N TYR A 35 8.17 21.07 7.88
CA TYR A 35 7.70 22.41 7.52
C TYR A 35 6.21 22.44 7.12
N GLY A 36 5.56 21.27 7.07
CA GLY A 36 4.19 21.10 6.62
C GLY A 36 4.09 21.03 5.09
N PHE A 37 3.18 20.18 4.60
CA PHE A 37 3.01 19.98 3.16
C PHE A 37 2.76 21.31 2.43
N GLY A 38 1.80 22.14 2.87
CA GLY A 38 1.45 23.40 2.21
C GLY A 38 2.59 24.40 2.04
N SER A 39 3.50 24.48 3.02
CA SER A 39 4.59 25.47 3.07
C SER A 39 5.77 25.13 2.15
N VAL A 40 5.93 23.85 1.78
CA VAL A 40 7.07 23.39 0.97
C VAL A 40 6.75 23.48 -0.51
N SER A 41 7.51 24.23 -1.29
CA SER A 41 7.35 24.29 -2.74
C SER A 41 8.07 23.13 -3.45
N VAL A 42 7.75 22.88 -4.73
CA VAL A 42 8.52 21.92 -5.54
C VAL A 42 9.95 22.39 -5.81
N ASP A 43 10.22 23.70 -5.72
CA ASP A 43 11.56 24.24 -5.86
C ASP A 43 12.39 23.95 -4.62
N ASP A 44 11.79 24.02 -3.42
CA ASP A 44 12.44 23.63 -2.17
C ASP A 44 12.84 22.15 -2.19
N VAL A 45 11.95 21.27 -2.65
CA VAL A 45 12.24 19.84 -2.83
C VAL A 45 13.37 19.64 -3.84
N ALA A 46 13.30 20.29 -5.01
CA ALA A 46 14.33 20.15 -6.03
C ALA A 46 15.71 20.61 -5.53
N ALA A 47 15.76 21.76 -4.85
CA ALA A 47 16.98 22.31 -4.26
C ALA A 47 17.55 21.37 -3.18
N ALA A 48 16.71 20.88 -2.26
CA ALA A 48 17.12 19.96 -1.21
C ALA A 48 17.58 18.59 -1.75
N SER A 49 16.99 18.13 -2.85
CA SER A 49 17.41 16.90 -3.54
C SER A 49 18.62 17.11 -4.48
N GLY A 50 19.17 18.32 -4.59
CA GLY A 50 20.31 18.61 -5.45
C GLY A 50 20.04 18.47 -6.95
N ILE A 51 18.78 18.68 -7.38
CA ILE A 51 18.36 18.52 -8.77
C ILE A 51 17.67 19.78 -9.31
N ALA A 52 17.60 19.91 -10.62
CA ALA A 52 16.78 20.95 -11.25
C ALA A 52 15.29 20.61 -11.14
N ARG A 53 14.43 21.64 -11.05
CA ARG A 53 12.95 21.52 -11.09
C ARG A 53 12.46 20.66 -12.25
N ARG A 54 13.04 20.84 -13.44
CA ARG A 54 12.72 20.04 -14.65
C ARG A 54 13.00 18.54 -14.45
N THR A 55 14.06 18.19 -13.72
CA THR A 55 14.40 16.80 -13.41
C THR A 55 13.39 16.20 -12.44
N LEU A 56 12.95 16.96 -11.42
CA LEU A 56 11.90 16.52 -10.50
C LEU A 56 10.61 16.19 -11.25
N PHE A 57 10.17 17.05 -12.17
CA PHE A 57 8.97 16.82 -12.98
C PHE A 57 9.08 15.64 -13.97
N ARG A 58 10.30 15.15 -14.25
CA ARG A 58 10.49 13.92 -15.02
C ARG A 58 10.09 12.68 -14.21
N TYR A 59 10.23 12.74 -12.89
CA TYR A 59 9.86 11.64 -11.99
C TYR A 59 8.42 11.78 -11.48
N TYR A 60 7.98 13.00 -11.16
CA TYR A 60 6.68 13.24 -10.54
C TYR A 60 5.89 14.30 -11.30
N PRO A 61 4.65 14.01 -11.74
CA PRO A 61 3.85 14.97 -12.50
C PRO A 61 3.39 16.16 -11.65
N SER A 62 3.38 16.02 -10.33
CA SER A 62 2.99 17.07 -9.39
C SER A 62 3.65 16.87 -8.02
N LYS A 63 3.59 17.89 -7.17
CA LYS A 63 3.98 17.77 -5.75
C LYS A 63 3.20 16.67 -5.03
N ASN A 64 1.91 16.55 -5.32
CA ASN A 64 1.01 15.59 -4.69
C ASN A 64 1.36 14.14 -5.04
N ALA A 65 2.05 13.92 -6.16
CA ALA A 65 2.52 12.59 -6.57
C ALA A 65 3.79 12.14 -5.82
N ILE A 66 4.58 13.06 -5.27
CA ILE A 66 5.88 12.73 -4.66
C ILE A 66 5.75 11.74 -3.49
N PRO A 67 4.84 11.90 -2.51
CA PRO A 67 4.71 10.95 -1.40
C PRO A 67 4.36 9.52 -1.83
N TRP A 68 3.77 9.35 -3.02
CA TRP A 68 3.37 8.04 -3.53
C TRP A 68 4.54 7.27 -4.15
N GLY A 69 5.64 7.95 -4.51
CA GLY A 69 6.79 7.31 -5.16
C GLY A 69 6.43 6.66 -6.49
N ASP A 70 7.09 5.55 -6.81
CA ASP A 70 6.73 4.70 -7.95
C ASP A 70 5.54 3.79 -7.59
N PHE A 71 4.36 4.41 -7.56
CA PHE A 71 3.13 3.70 -7.19
C PHE A 71 2.74 2.62 -8.21
N ASP A 72 3.08 2.80 -9.48
CA ASP A 72 2.83 1.78 -10.50
C ASP A 72 3.62 0.50 -10.21
N ALA A 73 4.88 0.63 -9.77
CA ALA A 73 5.66 -0.52 -9.31
C ALA A 73 5.11 -1.15 -8.02
N HIS A 74 4.46 -0.38 -7.14
CA HIS A 74 3.74 -0.93 -5.99
C HIS A 74 2.48 -1.69 -6.43
N LEU A 75 1.68 -1.15 -7.36
CA LEU A 75 0.52 -1.85 -7.90
C LEU A 75 0.92 -3.13 -8.63
N GLN A 76 2.02 -3.11 -9.38
CA GLN A 76 2.55 -4.32 -10.00
C GLN A 76 2.95 -5.35 -8.95
N HIS A 77 3.65 -4.94 -7.89
CA HIS A 77 3.97 -5.85 -6.79
C HIS A 77 2.72 -6.48 -6.18
N PHE A 78 1.64 -5.69 -6.01
CA PHE A 78 0.39 -6.19 -5.47
C PHE A 78 -0.29 -7.20 -6.40
N ARG A 79 -0.27 -6.97 -7.73
CA ARG A 79 -0.71 -7.95 -8.73
C ARG A 79 0.10 -9.25 -8.62
N ASP A 80 1.43 -9.13 -8.55
CA ASP A 80 2.29 -10.30 -8.44
C ASP A 80 2.03 -11.12 -7.16
N LEU A 81 1.50 -10.51 -6.08
CA LEU A 81 1.08 -11.23 -4.88
C LEU A 81 -0.13 -12.12 -5.18
N PHE A 82 -1.12 -11.60 -5.90
CA PHE A 82 -2.29 -12.37 -6.32
C PHE A 82 -1.98 -13.41 -7.40
N ASP A 83 -1.09 -13.12 -8.34
CA ASP A 83 -0.68 -14.08 -9.40
C ASP A 83 0.01 -15.34 -8.83
N ARG A 84 0.48 -15.28 -7.58
CA ARG A 84 1.10 -16.40 -6.87
C ARG A 84 0.11 -17.22 -6.05
N VAL A 85 -1.11 -16.76 -5.88
CA VAL A 85 -2.17 -17.47 -5.16
C VAL A 85 -2.64 -18.63 -6.02
N ALA A 86 -2.72 -19.84 -5.43
CA ALA A 86 -3.25 -20.99 -6.15
C ALA A 86 -4.76 -20.83 -6.39
N ASP A 87 -5.26 -21.26 -7.56
CA ASP A 87 -6.69 -21.19 -7.88
C ASP A 87 -7.59 -21.91 -6.86
N THR A 88 -7.03 -22.90 -6.15
CA THR A 88 -7.72 -23.66 -5.10
C THR A 88 -7.73 -22.99 -3.73
N GLU A 89 -6.96 -21.91 -3.53
CA GLU A 89 -6.93 -21.19 -2.26
C GLU A 89 -8.19 -20.33 -2.10
N PRO A 90 -8.95 -20.41 -1.00
CA PRO A 90 -10.18 -19.61 -0.82
C PRO A 90 -9.91 -18.10 -0.92
N ILE A 91 -10.90 -17.33 -1.41
CA ILE A 91 -10.72 -15.89 -1.70
C ILE A 91 -10.32 -15.09 -0.44
N SER A 92 -10.96 -15.37 0.69
CA SER A 92 -10.76 -14.65 1.96
C SER A 92 -9.30 -14.78 2.50
N PRO A 93 -8.73 -15.99 2.70
CA PRO A 93 -7.31 -16.18 3.03
C PRO A 93 -6.33 -15.54 2.04
N ALA A 94 -6.63 -15.58 0.74
CA ALA A 94 -5.79 -14.99 -0.28
C ALA A 94 -5.75 -13.44 -0.17
N LEU A 95 -6.91 -12.81 0.03
CA LEU A 95 -7.02 -11.36 0.28
C LEU A 95 -6.27 -10.96 1.55
N ARG A 96 -6.42 -11.73 2.63
CA ARG A 96 -5.71 -11.47 3.90
C ARG A 96 -4.20 -11.53 3.72
N SER A 97 -3.71 -12.59 3.06
CA SER A 97 -2.29 -12.83 2.85
C SER A 97 -1.67 -11.77 1.95
N ALA A 98 -2.35 -11.41 0.85
CA ALA A 98 -1.90 -10.36 -0.05
C ALA A 98 -1.89 -8.98 0.63
N LEU A 99 -2.91 -8.65 1.43
CA LEU A 99 -2.96 -7.39 2.18
C LEU A 99 -1.83 -7.31 3.21
N LEU A 100 -1.57 -8.38 3.96
CA LEU A 100 -0.46 -8.42 4.91
C LEU A 100 0.90 -8.31 4.20
N ALA A 101 1.12 -9.09 3.15
CA ALA A 101 2.37 -9.07 2.40
C ALA A 101 2.65 -7.69 1.78
N PHE A 102 1.63 -7.05 1.19
CA PHE A 102 1.76 -5.72 0.60
C PHE A 102 2.11 -4.62 1.62
N ASN A 103 1.68 -4.78 2.88
CA ASN A 103 1.91 -3.82 3.96
C ASN A 103 3.00 -4.27 4.96
N THR A 104 3.82 -5.28 4.59
CA THR A 104 4.94 -5.72 5.40
C THR A 104 6.23 -5.04 4.93
N PHE A 105 6.87 -4.30 5.83
CA PHE A 105 8.10 -3.57 5.57
C PHE A 105 9.22 -4.09 6.45
N ASP A 106 10.48 -3.92 6.01
CA ASP A 106 11.62 -4.18 6.88
C ASP A 106 11.56 -3.23 8.10
N PRO A 107 12.05 -3.66 9.29
CA PRO A 107 12.06 -2.80 10.48
C PRO A 107 12.77 -1.46 10.25
N SER A 108 13.81 -1.45 9.41
CA SER A 108 14.53 -0.22 9.04
C SER A 108 13.73 0.75 8.17
N GLU A 109 12.66 0.28 7.51
CA GLU A 109 11.82 1.07 6.61
C GLU A 109 10.48 1.45 7.26
N THR A 110 10.10 0.78 8.34
CA THR A 110 8.80 0.96 9.01
C THR A 110 8.58 2.39 9.49
N GLU A 111 9.56 3.03 10.14
CA GLU A 111 9.42 4.44 10.58
C GLU A 111 9.27 5.40 9.41
N ARG A 112 9.99 5.12 8.33
CA ARG A 112 9.95 5.94 7.11
C ARG A 112 8.64 5.78 6.36
N HIS A 113 8.08 4.58 6.35
CA HIS A 113 6.72 4.34 5.89
C HIS A 113 5.69 5.02 6.78
N ARG A 114 5.90 5.02 8.11
CA ARG A 114 5.02 5.73 9.05
C ARG A 114 4.95 7.21 8.76
N GLN A 115 6.10 7.86 8.57
CA GLN A 115 6.18 9.27 8.17
C GLN A 115 5.47 9.53 6.83
N ARG A 116 5.69 8.66 5.83
CA ARG A 116 4.97 8.73 4.54
C ARG A 116 3.46 8.71 4.74
N MET A 117 2.96 7.76 5.52
CA MET A 117 1.52 7.60 5.77
C MET A 117 0.93 8.73 6.61
N ARG A 118 1.68 9.30 7.58
CA ARG A 118 1.26 10.53 8.29
C ARG A 118 1.06 11.67 7.31
N VAL A 119 2.03 11.91 6.42
CA VAL A 119 1.92 12.97 5.40
C VAL A 119 0.68 12.74 4.53
N ILE A 120 0.48 11.53 4.02
CA ILE A 120 -0.65 11.21 3.12
C ILE A 120 -2.00 11.31 3.83
N LEU A 121 -2.14 10.74 5.03
CA LEU A 121 -3.42 10.62 5.74
C LEU A 121 -3.81 11.90 6.50
N GLN A 122 -2.85 12.72 6.91
CA GLN A 122 -3.09 13.93 7.72
C GLN A 122 -3.04 15.23 6.90
N THR A 123 -2.87 15.14 5.57
CA THR A 123 -2.87 16.30 4.66
C THR A 123 -4.12 16.28 3.77
N ALA A 124 -4.98 17.29 3.89
CA ALA A 124 -6.25 17.36 3.16
C ALA A 124 -6.09 17.35 1.63
N GLU A 125 -5.08 18.03 1.10
CA GLU A 125 -4.78 18.06 -0.33
C GLU A 125 -4.33 16.68 -0.86
N LEU A 126 -3.61 15.92 -0.04
CA LEU A 126 -3.21 14.56 -0.39
C LEU A 126 -4.37 13.57 -0.26
N GLN A 127 -5.30 13.78 0.66
CA GLN A 127 -6.55 13.01 0.74
C GLN A 127 -7.41 13.20 -0.51
N ALA A 128 -7.46 14.39 -1.10
CA ALA A 128 -8.16 14.60 -2.37
C ALA A 128 -7.45 13.87 -3.53
N TYR A 129 -6.11 13.92 -3.58
CA TYR A 129 -5.31 13.25 -4.61
C TYR A 129 -5.31 11.71 -4.48
N SER A 130 -5.36 11.20 -3.24
CA SER A 130 -5.27 9.78 -2.93
C SER A 130 -6.40 8.96 -3.55
N MET A 131 -7.57 9.55 -3.80
CA MET A 131 -8.70 8.86 -4.40
C MET A 131 -8.37 8.24 -5.77
N THR A 132 -7.54 8.91 -6.57
CA THR A 132 -7.03 8.39 -7.85
C THR A 132 -6.08 7.21 -7.62
N MET A 133 -5.20 7.31 -6.63
CA MET A 133 -4.24 6.26 -6.29
C MET A 133 -4.94 5.02 -5.73
N TYR A 134 -5.89 5.21 -4.82
CA TYR A 134 -6.73 4.17 -4.27
C TYR A 134 -7.60 3.49 -5.33
N ALA A 135 -8.00 4.19 -6.40
CA ALA A 135 -8.70 3.55 -7.51
C ALA A 135 -7.84 2.49 -8.22
N GLY A 136 -6.56 2.78 -8.46
CA GLY A 136 -5.63 1.79 -9.02
C GLY A 136 -5.44 0.59 -8.10
N TRP A 137 -5.28 0.83 -6.79
CA TRP A 137 -5.15 -0.24 -5.79
C TRP A 137 -6.40 -1.12 -5.70
N ARG A 138 -7.58 -0.51 -5.66
CA ARG A 138 -8.87 -1.22 -5.68
C ARG A 138 -9.06 -2.02 -6.97
N GLY A 139 -8.58 -1.51 -8.10
CA GLY A 139 -8.59 -2.21 -9.38
C GLY A 139 -7.91 -3.58 -9.29
N VAL A 140 -6.73 -3.64 -8.67
CA VAL A 140 -5.99 -4.91 -8.47
C VAL A 140 -6.81 -5.93 -7.68
N VAL A 141 -7.46 -5.50 -6.60
CA VAL A 141 -8.32 -6.38 -5.78
C VAL A 141 -9.54 -6.84 -6.58
N ALA A 142 -10.19 -5.92 -7.30
CA ALA A 142 -11.36 -6.24 -8.11
C ALA A 142 -11.02 -7.21 -9.26
N ASP A 143 -9.86 -7.07 -9.89
CA ASP A 143 -9.38 -7.97 -10.93
C ASP A 143 -9.20 -9.40 -10.39
N PHE A 144 -8.56 -9.53 -9.22
CA PHE A 144 -8.39 -10.82 -8.55
C PHE A 144 -9.73 -11.48 -8.22
N VAL A 145 -10.65 -10.75 -7.56
CA VAL A 145 -11.95 -11.31 -7.16
C VAL A 145 -12.77 -11.70 -8.39
N ALA A 146 -12.79 -10.86 -9.44
CA ALA A 146 -13.52 -11.16 -10.66
C ALA A 146 -13.01 -12.42 -11.35
N ALA A 147 -11.70 -12.64 -11.40
CA ALA A 147 -11.12 -13.86 -11.95
C ALA A 147 -11.55 -15.10 -11.16
N ARG A 148 -11.61 -14.99 -9.83
CA ARG A 148 -11.98 -16.09 -8.92
C ARG A 148 -13.47 -16.42 -8.94
N THR A 149 -14.34 -15.44 -9.18
CA THR A 149 -15.80 -15.63 -9.22
C THR A 149 -16.36 -15.74 -10.65
N GLY A 150 -15.51 -15.79 -11.68
CA GLY A 150 -15.93 -15.87 -13.09
C GLY A 150 -16.68 -14.63 -13.61
N GLY A 151 -16.47 -13.47 -13.01
CA GLY A 151 -17.17 -12.21 -13.31
C GLY A 151 -16.30 -11.17 -14.01
N LYS A 152 -16.75 -9.91 -13.99
CA LYS A 152 -15.99 -8.75 -14.46
C LYS A 152 -15.56 -7.87 -13.29
N PRO A 153 -14.40 -7.19 -13.37
CA PRO A 153 -13.93 -6.30 -12.29
C PRO A 153 -14.93 -5.20 -11.91
N GLY A 154 -15.78 -4.77 -12.85
CA GLY A 154 -16.81 -3.75 -12.63
C GLY A 154 -18.10 -4.27 -11.98
N ASP A 155 -18.24 -5.58 -11.76
CA ASP A 155 -19.43 -6.15 -11.15
C ASP A 155 -19.52 -5.79 -9.66
N LEU A 156 -20.74 -5.86 -9.10
CA LEU A 156 -21.02 -5.42 -7.72
C LEU A 156 -20.14 -6.13 -6.69
N VAL A 157 -19.94 -7.45 -6.83
CA VAL A 157 -19.19 -8.25 -5.85
C VAL A 157 -17.69 -7.88 -5.86
N PRO A 158 -16.94 -7.93 -6.98
CA PRO A 158 -15.55 -7.49 -7.01
C PRO A 158 -15.34 -6.05 -6.53
N GLN A 159 -16.20 -5.11 -6.93
CA GLN A 159 -16.10 -3.73 -6.46
C GLN A 159 -16.37 -3.59 -4.96
N SER A 160 -17.36 -4.29 -4.42
CA SER A 160 -17.67 -4.24 -2.99
C SER A 160 -16.50 -4.78 -2.17
N VAL A 161 -15.89 -5.89 -2.59
CA VAL A 161 -14.71 -6.44 -1.94
C VAL A 161 -13.53 -5.47 -2.04
N ALA A 162 -13.28 -4.87 -3.20
CA ALA A 162 -12.19 -3.90 -3.37
C ALA A 162 -12.33 -2.68 -2.44
N TRP A 163 -13.55 -2.14 -2.31
CA TRP A 163 -13.83 -1.05 -1.37
C TRP A 163 -13.71 -1.46 0.09
N LEU A 164 -14.21 -2.65 0.45
CA LEU A 164 -14.07 -3.21 1.78
C LEU A 164 -12.58 -3.33 2.16
N MET A 165 -11.77 -3.90 1.26
CA MET A 165 -10.33 -4.08 1.47
C MET A 165 -9.59 -2.75 1.65
N LEU A 166 -9.98 -1.71 0.91
CA LEU A 166 -9.43 -0.38 1.11
C LEU A 166 -9.83 0.19 2.48
N GLY A 167 -11.08 0.01 2.90
CA GLY A 167 -11.57 0.43 4.22
C GLY A 167 -10.80 -0.23 5.36
N VAL A 168 -10.56 -1.55 5.27
CA VAL A 168 -9.72 -2.31 6.22
C VAL A 168 -8.32 -1.71 6.29
N ALA A 169 -7.67 -1.48 5.15
CA ALA A 169 -6.32 -0.93 5.10
C ALA A 169 -6.25 0.47 5.74
N LEU A 170 -7.16 1.38 5.38
CA LEU A 170 -7.18 2.74 5.91
C LEU A 170 -7.46 2.77 7.41
N SER A 171 -8.42 1.98 7.89
CA SER A 171 -8.72 1.85 9.32
C SER A 171 -7.51 1.34 10.11
N ALA A 172 -6.79 0.35 9.58
CA ALA A 172 -5.58 -0.18 10.21
C ALA A 172 -4.45 0.85 10.21
N TYR A 173 -4.27 1.61 9.12
CA TYR A 173 -3.28 2.67 9.06
C TYR A 173 -3.56 3.78 10.06
N GLU A 174 -4.79 4.26 10.16
CA GLU A 174 -5.15 5.30 11.14
C GLU A 174 -4.91 4.83 12.58
N TYR A 175 -5.31 3.60 12.91
CA TYR A 175 -5.06 3.01 14.22
C TYR A 175 -3.55 2.89 14.52
N TRP A 176 -2.77 2.38 13.57
CA TRP A 176 -1.32 2.24 13.69
C TRP A 176 -0.58 3.59 13.77
N LEU A 177 -1.10 4.64 13.14
CA LEU A 177 -0.52 5.98 13.23
C LEU A 177 -0.81 6.65 14.57
N ALA A 178 -1.92 6.30 15.22
CA ALA A 178 -2.34 6.85 16.50
C ALA A 178 -1.60 6.21 17.70
N ASP A 179 -1.12 4.97 17.57
CA ASP A 179 -0.41 4.24 18.62
C ASP A 179 0.90 3.61 18.11
N GLU A 180 2.05 4.15 18.55
CA GLU A 180 3.37 3.67 18.14
C GLU A 180 3.72 2.28 18.70
N ALA A 181 3.03 1.81 19.74
CA ALA A 181 3.24 0.48 20.30
C ALA A 181 2.63 -0.64 19.42
N VAL A 182 1.71 -0.28 18.52
CA VAL A 182 1.06 -1.22 17.62
C VAL A 182 1.95 -1.48 16.40
N SER A 183 2.07 -2.75 16.00
CA SER A 183 2.71 -3.10 14.72
C SER A 183 1.71 -3.03 13.57
N LEU A 184 2.14 -2.53 12.40
CA LEU A 184 1.27 -2.44 11.23
C LEU A 184 0.72 -3.81 10.78
N PRO A 185 1.51 -4.91 10.76
CA PRO A 185 0.97 -6.23 10.41
C PRO A 185 -0.13 -6.69 11.37
N GLN A 186 -0.01 -6.39 12.66
CA GLN A 186 -1.06 -6.69 13.63
C GLN A 186 -2.31 -5.87 13.36
N ALA A 187 -2.20 -4.55 13.18
CA ALA A 187 -3.34 -3.69 12.90
C ALA A 187 -4.10 -4.12 11.63
N ILE A 188 -3.37 -4.48 10.57
CA ILE A 188 -3.94 -4.96 9.31
C ILE A 188 -4.64 -6.32 9.50
N GLY A 189 -4.00 -7.25 10.21
CA GLY A 189 -4.57 -8.57 10.50
C GLY A 189 -5.86 -8.46 11.32
N ASP A 190 -5.80 -7.72 12.43
CA ASP A 190 -6.94 -7.52 13.33
C ASP A 190 -8.11 -6.83 12.60
N ALA A 191 -7.82 -5.80 11.79
CA ALA A 191 -8.85 -5.11 11.00
C ALA A 191 -9.48 -6.01 9.91
N PHE A 192 -8.68 -6.88 9.27
CA PHE A 192 -9.20 -7.85 8.31
C PHE A 192 -10.09 -8.89 8.98
N ASP A 193 -9.68 -9.40 10.14
CA ASP A 193 -10.38 -10.48 10.84
C ASP A 193 -11.79 -10.05 11.31
N VAL A 194 -12.03 -8.74 11.49
CA VAL A 194 -13.37 -8.16 11.72
C VAL A 194 -14.32 -8.41 10.54
N VAL A 195 -13.82 -8.39 9.30
CA VAL A 195 -14.65 -8.48 8.09
C VAL A 195 -14.57 -9.84 7.38
N ALA A 196 -13.62 -10.69 7.78
CA ALA A 196 -13.33 -11.98 7.14
C ALA A 196 -14.57 -12.88 6.98
N HIS A 197 -15.43 -12.95 8.00
CA HIS A 197 -16.65 -13.76 7.96
C HIS A 197 -17.58 -13.42 6.78
N GLY A 198 -17.63 -12.15 6.34
CA GLY A 198 -18.44 -11.75 5.18
C GLY A 198 -17.83 -12.14 3.83
N LEU A 199 -16.54 -12.49 3.81
CA LEU A 199 -15.80 -12.88 2.61
C LEU A 199 -15.76 -14.39 2.41
N ASP A 200 -15.94 -15.18 3.46
CA ASP A 200 -15.89 -16.66 3.41
C ASP A 200 -17.03 -17.25 2.55
N ASP A 201 -18.14 -16.52 2.39
CA ASP A 201 -19.30 -16.92 1.56
C ASP A 201 -19.15 -16.60 0.05
N LEU A 202 -17.98 -16.11 -0.37
CA LEU A 202 -17.72 -15.80 -1.78
C LEU A 202 -17.32 -17.04 -2.59
N ASP A 203 -16.67 -18.01 -1.95
CA ASP A 203 -16.27 -19.25 -2.59
C ASP A 203 -17.52 -20.12 -2.87
N GLY A 204 -17.84 -20.34 -4.15
CA GLY A 204 -18.98 -21.18 -4.59
C GLY A 204 -20.20 -20.43 -5.12
N ARG A 205 -20.13 -19.10 -5.28
CA ARG A 205 -21.07 -18.32 -6.11
C ARG A 205 -20.71 -18.40 -7.58
#